data_AF-A0A1Y6MCD8-F1
#
_entry.id   AF-A0A1Y6MCD8-F1
#
_cell.length_a   1.000
_cell.length_b   1.000
_cell.length_c   1.000
_cell.angle_alpha   90.00
_cell.angle_beta   90.00
_cell.angle_gamma   90.00
#
_symmetry.space_group_name_H-M   'P 1'
#
loop_
_entity.id
_entity.type
_entity.pdbx_description
1 polymer ?
#
loop_
_entity_poly.entity_id
_entity_poly.type
_entity_poly.pdbx_seq_one_letter_code
_entity_poly.pdbx_strand_id
1 'polypeptide(L)'
;MDFFVPLAKDTDQAQSVYSSIAEHVSAPTPTNDKRIQKLVWTHEGIECIGEVGKLPPEIFRADDEILAIFECDNVYKICTQNRGVINFDPILATTDTVKSVVYFD
;
A
#
# COMPACT_ATOMS: atom_id res chain seq x y z
N MET A 1 9.91 -4.03 -13.15
CA MET A 1 10.01 -2.60 -12.75
C MET A 1 10.41 -2.62 -11.28
N ASP A 2 11.65 -2.25 -10.97
CA ASP A 2 12.25 -2.44 -9.64
C ASP A 2 11.44 -1.79 -8.51
N PHE A 3 11.44 -2.45 -7.35
CA PHE A 3 10.77 -1.98 -6.13
C PHE A 3 11.21 -0.57 -5.75
N PHE A 4 10.24 0.33 -5.56
CA PHE A 4 10.48 1.72 -5.21
C PHE A 4 9.46 2.20 -4.17
N VAL A 5 9.95 2.90 -3.14
CA VAL A 5 9.13 3.62 -2.16
C VAL A 5 9.36 5.12 -2.40
N PRO A 6 8.32 5.92 -2.70
CA PRO A 6 8.46 7.34 -3.07
C PRO A 6 9.31 8.21 -2.12
N LEU A 7 9.35 7.87 -0.84
CA LEU A 7 10.11 8.61 0.18
C LEU A 7 11.50 8.05 0.48
N ALA A 8 11.85 6.89 -0.08
CA ALA A 8 13.15 6.32 0.13
C ALA A 8 14.14 6.95 -0.85
N LYS A 9 15.23 7.49 -0.31
CA LYS A 9 16.34 8.03 -1.11
C LYS A 9 17.14 6.93 -1.81
N ASP A 10 17.13 5.72 -1.22
CA ASP A 10 17.92 4.57 -1.66
C ASP A 10 17.16 3.27 -1.43
N THR A 11 17.50 2.21 -2.16
CA THR A 11 16.87 0.88 -2.08
C THR A 11 16.95 0.28 -0.67
N ASP A 12 18.07 0.49 0.04
CA ASP A 12 18.27 0.08 1.43
C ASP A 12 17.28 0.76 2.39
N GLN A 13 17.06 2.07 2.19
CA GLN A 13 16.07 2.82 2.96
C GLN A 13 14.65 2.36 2.61
N ALA A 14 14.37 2.08 1.33
CA ALA A 14 13.08 1.60 0.88
C ALA A 14 12.74 0.26 1.55
N GLN A 15 13.72 -0.64 1.63
CA GLN A 15 13.57 -1.95 2.28
C GLN A 15 13.39 -1.83 3.80
N SER A 16 14.17 -0.97 4.46
CA SER A 16 14.00 -0.70 5.89
C SER A 16 12.61 -0.13 6.20
N VAL A 17 12.19 0.90 5.47
CA VAL A 17 10.87 1.52 5.61
C VAL A 17 9.78 0.48 5.36
N TYR A 18 9.86 -0.27 4.27
CA TYR A 18 8.87 -1.31 3.94
C TYR A 18 8.76 -2.39 5.04
N SER A 19 9.90 -2.82 5.59
CA SER A 19 9.92 -3.83 6.67
C SER A 19 9.32 -3.27 7.96
N SER A 20 9.68 -2.05 8.34
CA SER A 20 9.09 -1.36 9.50
C SER A 20 7.59 -1.15 9.35
N ILE A 21 7.12 -0.80 8.14
CA ILE A 21 5.68 -0.66 7.88
C ILE A 21 4.99 -2.01 8.01
N ALA A 22 5.55 -3.08 7.42
CA ALA A 22 4.99 -4.43 7.52
C ALA A 22 4.85 -4.85 8.99
N GLU A 23 5.88 -4.62 9.81
CA GLU A 23 5.82 -4.88 11.25
C GLU A 23 4.77 -4.02 11.95
N HIS A 24 4.74 -2.72 11.65
CA HIS A 24 3.81 -1.76 12.26
C HIS A 24 2.35 -2.12 11.98
N VAL A 25 2.04 -2.45 10.73
CA VAL A 25 0.69 -2.81 10.31
C VAL A 25 0.39 -4.28 10.51
N SER A 26 1.30 -5.08 11.08
CA SER A 26 1.20 -6.53 11.21
C SER A 26 0.78 -7.19 9.88
N ALA A 27 1.42 -6.78 8.78
CA ALA A 27 1.31 -7.44 7.49
C ALA A 27 2.45 -8.45 7.33
N PRO A 28 2.21 -9.61 6.67
CA PRO A 28 3.29 -10.48 6.29
C PRO A 28 4.17 -9.74 5.27
N THR A 29 5.47 -9.68 5.53
CA THR A 29 6.43 -9.20 4.56
C THR A 29 6.50 -10.24 3.44
N PRO A 30 6.10 -9.93 2.19
CA PRO A 30 6.15 -10.91 1.12
C PRO A 30 7.61 -11.32 0.90
N THR A 31 7.91 -12.60 1.14
CA THR A 31 9.23 -13.21 0.98
C THR A 31 9.64 -13.43 -0.47
N ASN A 32 8.77 -13.09 -1.42
CA ASN A 32 8.83 -13.57 -2.79
C ASN A 32 8.83 -12.44 -3.85
N ASP A 33 9.27 -11.24 -3.46
CA ASP A 33 9.35 -10.02 -4.29
C ASP A 33 8.06 -9.54 -4.99
N LYS A 34 6.94 -10.25 -4.82
CA LYS A 34 5.62 -9.85 -5.30
C LYS A 34 5.07 -8.71 -4.46
N ARG A 35 5.32 -7.48 -4.91
CA ARG A 35 4.81 -6.25 -4.29
C ARG A 35 3.73 -5.67 -5.18
N ILE A 36 2.71 -5.07 -4.57
CA ILE A 36 1.59 -4.50 -5.32
C ILE A 36 1.95 -3.08 -5.71
N GLN A 37 1.94 -2.83 -7.02
CA GLN A 37 2.09 -1.51 -7.60
C GLN A 37 0.78 -0.74 -7.58
N LYS A 38 -0.31 -1.42 -7.94
CA LYS A 38 -1.62 -0.81 -8.10
C LYS A 38 -2.72 -1.75 -7.66
N LEU A 39 -3.71 -1.18 -6.98
CA LEU A 39 -4.90 -1.86 -6.52
C LEU A 39 -6.12 -1.04 -6.93
N VAL A 40 -7.12 -1.70 -7.50
CA VAL A 40 -8.43 -1.13 -7.76
C VAL A 40 -9.44 -1.88 -6.92
N TRP A 41 -10.20 -1.19 -6.09
CA TRP A 41 -11.22 -1.77 -5.24
C TRP A 41 -12.45 -0.88 -5.17
N THR A 42 -13.56 -1.41 -4.64
CA THR A 42 -14.79 -0.63 -4.44
C THR A 42 -15.01 -0.39 -2.95
N HIS A 43 -14.94 0.86 -2.50
CA HIS A 43 -15.22 1.23 -1.12
C HIS A 43 -16.55 1.96 -1.04
N GLU A 44 -17.51 1.42 -0.26
CA GLU A 44 -18.86 2.00 -0.10
C GLU A 44 -19.59 2.31 -1.44
N GLY A 45 -19.37 1.47 -2.46
CA GLY A 45 -19.95 1.65 -3.80
C GLY A 45 -19.19 2.65 -4.70
N ILE A 46 -18.08 3.21 -4.23
CA ILE A 46 -17.21 4.11 -4.99
C ILE A 46 -15.97 3.36 -5.45
N GLU A 47 -15.64 3.45 -6.73
CA GLU A 47 -14.41 2.88 -7.28
C GLU A 47 -13.20 3.67 -6.78
N CYS A 48 -12.31 2.96 -6.08
CA CYS A 48 -11.11 3.47 -5.46
C CYS A 48 -9.89 2.86 -6.15
N ILE A 49 -8.94 3.71 -6.50
CA ILE A 49 -7.69 3.30 -7.14
C ILE A 49 -6.55 3.75 -6.24
N GLY A 50 -5.73 2.80 -5.82
CA GLY A 50 -4.52 3.06 -5.05
C GLY A 50 -3.31 2.57 -5.84
N GLU A 51 -2.40 3.47 -6.15
CA GLU A 51 -1.17 3.19 -6.89
C GLU A 51 0.01 3.74 -6.10
N VAL A 52 1.07 2.95 -5.93
CA VAL A 52 2.28 3.37 -5.22
C VAL A 52 2.87 4.59 -5.93
N GLY A 53 3.14 5.67 -5.18
CA GLY A 53 3.55 6.96 -5.72
C GLY A 53 2.42 7.85 -6.23
N LYS A 54 1.16 7.47 -6.00
CA LYS A 54 -0.02 8.31 -6.25
C LYS A 54 -0.79 8.57 -4.97
N LEU A 55 -1.59 9.64 -5.01
CA LEU A 55 -2.53 9.96 -3.95
C LEU A 55 -3.67 8.92 -3.95
N PRO A 56 -4.07 8.42 -2.76
CA PRO A 56 -5.26 7.59 -2.62
C PRO A 56 -6.53 8.39 -2.95
N PRO A 57 -7.68 7.72 -3.12
CA PRO A 57 -8.92 8.41 -3.46
C PRO A 57 -9.35 9.39 -2.36
N GLU A 58 -9.94 10.52 -2.75
CA GLU A 58 -10.32 11.64 -1.87
C GLU A 58 -11.23 11.23 -0.70
N ILE A 59 -11.97 10.12 -0.83
CA ILE A 59 -12.79 9.55 0.24
C ILE A 59 -11.98 9.26 1.51
N PHE A 60 -10.71 8.89 1.36
CA PHE A 60 -9.82 8.61 2.48
C PHE A 60 -9.23 9.88 3.10
N ARG A 61 -9.39 11.05 2.46
CA ARG A 61 -8.80 12.34 2.85
C ARG A 61 -7.34 12.18 3.27
N ALA A 62 -6.59 11.48 2.42
CA ALA A 62 -5.16 11.30 2.58
C ALA A 62 -4.49 12.20 1.55
N ASP A 63 -3.88 13.27 2.04
CA ASP A 63 -3.08 14.23 1.27
C ASP A 63 -1.65 13.71 1.00
N ASP A 64 -1.41 12.44 1.30
CA ASP A 64 -0.13 11.77 1.18
C ASP A 64 -0.18 10.65 0.14
N GLU A 65 0.95 10.46 -0.53
CA GLU A 65 1.12 9.43 -1.54
C GLU A 65 1.15 8.04 -0.90
N ILE A 66 0.67 7.04 -1.64
CA ILE A 66 0.77 5.64 -1.25
C ILE A 66 2.24 5.21 -1.36
N LEU A 67 2.76 4.70 -0.25
CA LEU A 67 4.15 4.26 -0.15
C LEU A 67 4.29 2.76 -0.41
N ALA A 68 3.35 1.98 0.10
CA ALA A 68 3.39 0.53 0.01
C ALA A 68 1.99 -0.04 0.11
N ILE A 69 1.75 -1.14 -0.60
CA ILE A 69 0.50 -1.90 -0.53
C ILE A 69 0.87 -3.33 -0.15
N PHE A 70 0.31 -3.80 0.95
CA PHE A 70 0.52 -5.16 1.46
C PHE A 70 -0.73 -6.00 1.24
N GLU A 71 -0.55 -7.24 0.80
CA GLU A 71 -1.60 -8.24 0.73
C GLU A 71 -1.58 -9.08 2.02
N CYS A 72 -2.67 -9.08 2.78
CA CYS A 72 -2.97 -10.07 3.81
C CYS A 72 -4.05 -11.03 3.29
N ASP A 73 -4.19 -12.20 3.92
CA ASP A 73 -5.13 -13.26 3.53
C ASP A 73 -6.53 -12.78 3.08
N ASN A 74 -7.12 -11.81 3.79
CA ASN A 74 -8.48 -11.33 3.51
C ASN A 74 -8.59 -9.83 3.19
N VAL A 75 -7.49 -9.09 3.30
CA VAL A 75 -7.49 -7.63 3.15
C VAL A 75 -6.15 -7.14 2.58
N TYR A 76 -6.20 -6.10 1.77
CA TYR A 76 -5.07 -5.32 1.33
C TYR A 76 -4.90 -4.12 2.26
N LYS A 77 -3.67 -3.89 2.74
CA LYS A 77 -3.29 -2.75 3.59
C LYS A 77 -2.51 -1.75 2.74
N ILE A 78 -3.17 -0.66 2.37
CA ILE A 78 -2.59 0.45 1.62
C ILE A 78 -2.03 1.46 2.62
N CYS A 79 -0.70 1.58 2.65
CA CYS A 79 0.03 2.47 3.54
C CYS A 79 0.45 3.74 2.79
N THR A 80 0.24 4.89 3.41
CA THR A 80 0.62 6.23 2.93
C THR A 80 1.58 6.88 3.92
N GLN A 81 2.22 7.99 3.54
CA GLN A 81 3.20 8.66 4.41
C GLN A 81 2.71 8.93 5.83
N ASN A 82 1.52 9.51 5.99
CA ASN A 82 0.94 9.56 7.32
C ASN A 82 0.36 8.20 7.70
N ARG A 83 -0.62 7.66 6.97
CA ARG A 83 -1.38 6.46 7.39
C ARG A 83 -0.65 5.15 7.20
N GLY A 84 -0.35 4.46 8.30
CA GLY A 84 0.31 3.15 8.35
C GLY A 84 1.83 3.21 8.46
N VAL A 85 2.44 4.39 8.27
CA VAL A 85 3.91 4.58 8.36
C VAL A 85 4.30 5.47 9.53
N ILE A 86 3.63 6.62 9.71
CA ILE A 86 3.97 7.59 10.77
C ILE A 86 2.83 7.73 11.78
N ASN A 87 1.59 7.88 11.32
CA ASN A 87 0.40 8.15 12.14
C ASN A 87 -0.85 7.49 11.55
N PHE A 88 -1.71 6.90 12.38
CA PHE A 88 -2.97 6.23 11.99
C PHE A 88 -2.80 4.87 11.29
N ASP A 89 -3.87 4.08 11.32
CA ASP A 89 -3.99 2.82 10.62
C ASP A 89 -3.97 3.00 9.09
N PRO A 90 -3.38 2.03 8.35
CA PRO A 90 -3.41 2.02 6.89
C PRO A 90 -4.84 1.88 6.36
N ILE A 91 -5.03 2.25 5.09
CA ILE A 91 -6.31 2.04 4.41
C ILE A 91 -6.47 0.53 4.17
N LEU A 92 -7.60 -0.03 4.58
CA LEU A 92 -7.91 -1.45 4.43
C LEU A 92 -8.89 -1.65 3.27
N ALA A 93 -8.52 -2.46 2.29
CA ALA A 93 -9.39 -2.89 1.19
C ALA A 93 -9.61 -4.40 1.29
N THR A 94 -10.84 -4.84 1.52
CA THR A 94 -11.17 -6.27 1.54
C THR A 94 -10.99 -6.88 0.16
N THR A 95 -10.42 -8.10 0.10
CA THR A 95 -10.22 -8.83 -1.17
C THR A 95 -11.53 -8.99 -1.96
N ASP A 96 -12.66 -9.11 -1.27
CA ASP A 96 -14.01 -9.18 -1.86
C ASP A 96 -14.39 -7.92 -2.65
N THR A 97 -13.87 -6.75 -2.24
CA THR A 97 -14.11 -5.47 -2.92
C THR A 97 -13.09 -5.18 -4.01
N VAL A 98 -12.01 -5.94 -4.09
CA VAL A 98 -10.95 -5.73 -5.06
C VAL A 98 -11.41 -6.15 -6.45
N LYS A 99 -11.24 -5.24 -7.40
CA LYS A 99 -11.54 -5.44 -8.82
C LYS A 99 -10.30 -5.87 -9.60
N SER A 100 -9.14 -5.31 -9.27
CA SER A 100 -7.89 -5.58 -9.99
C SER A 100 -6.67 -5.32 -9.10
N VAL A 101 -5.66 -6.17 -9.24
CA VAL A 101 -4.35 -6.02 -8.59
C VAL A 101 -3.28 -6.06 -9.67
N VAL A 102 -2.35 -5.11 -9.63
CA VAL A 102 -1.17 -5.06 -10.49
C VAL A 102 0.05 -5.13 -9.58
N TYR A 103 0.93 -6.08 -9.87
CA TYR A 103 2.16 -6.30 -9.14
C TYR A 103 3.34 -5.67 -9.89
N PHE A 104 4.39 -5.31 -9.15
CA PHE A 104 5.68 -4.97 -9.75
C PHE A 104 6.30 -6.21 -10.41
N ASP A 105 6.93 -6.01 -11.57
CA ASP A 105 7.64 -7.05 -12.35
C ASP A 105 9.10 -7.21 -11.91
#